data_AF-A0A1C6EQU7-F1
#
_entry.id   AF-A0A1C6EQU7-F1
#
_cell.length_a   1.000
_cell.length_b   1.000
_cell.length_c   1.000
_cell.angle_alpha   90.00
_cell.angle_beta   90.00
_cell.angle_gamma   90.00
#
_symmetry.space_group_name_H-M   'P 1'
#
loop_
_entity.id
_entity.type
_entity.pdbx_description
1 polymer ?
#
loop_
_entity_poly.entity_id
_entity_poly.type
_entity_poly.pdbx_seq_one_letter_code
_entity_poly.pdbx_strand_id
1 'polypeptide(L)' 'MSNMSYCRFQNTYGDAAECLDALEQQKELSGDEYNAARNMFLEFLRFCVDMEIIEDFDKERFGEYLGELRTGRD' A
#
# COMPACT_ATOMS: atom_id res chain seq x y z
N MET A 1 -20.25 24.48 -1.79
CA MET A 1 -19.06 23.82 -1.22
C MET A 1 -19.42 22.36 -1.00
N SER A 2 -19.12 21.51 -1.99
CA SER A 2 -19.48 20.09 -1.92
C SER A 2 -18.73 19.45 -0.76
N ASN A 3 -19.46 18.71 0.06
CA ASN A 3 -18.95 17.99 1.21
C ASN A 3 -17.96 16.92 0.71
N MET A 4 -16.66 17.27 0.61
CA MET A 4 -15.56 16.40 0.14
C MET A 4 -15.41 15.12 0.98
N SER A 5 -16.14 14.99 2.09
CA SER A 5 -16.26 13.73 2.84
C SER A 5 -16.94 12.61 2.05
N TYR A 6 -17.84 12.91 1.11
CA TYR A 6 -18.60 11.87 0.39
C TYR A 6 -17.82 11.16 -0.72
N CYS A 7 -16.67 11.68 -1.15
CA CYS A 7 -15.85 11.08 -2.21
C CYS A 7 -14.51 10.52 -1.73
N ARG A 8 -14.15 10.65 -0.43
CA ARG A 8 -12.80 10.26 0.05
C ARG A 8 -12.50 8.80 -0.24
N PHE A 9 -13.38 7.90 0.18
CA PHE A 9 -13.21 6.47 -0.06
C PHE A 9 -13.23 6.14 -1.56
N GLN A 10 -14.06 6.81 -2.36
CA GLN A 10 -14.12 6.55 -3.80
C GLN A 10 -12.82 6.99 -4.52
N ASN A 11 -12.29 8.17 -4.18
CA ASN A 11 -11.05 8.67 -4.76
C ASN A 11 -9.86 7.82 -4.30
N THR A 12 -9.75 7.56 -3.00
CA THR A 12 -8.69 6.72 -2.43
C THR A 12 -8.76 5.29 -2.97
N TYR A 13 -9.95 4.75 -3.23
CA TYR A 13 -10.09 3.44 -3.89
C TYR A 13 -9.49 3.46 -5.31
N GLY A 14 -9.76 4.51 -6.09
CA GLY A 14 -9.16 4.67 -7.42
C GLY A 14 -7.63 4.71 -7.36
N ASP A 15 -7.08 5.56 -6.49
CA ASP A 15 -5.63 5.69 -6.31
C ASP A 15 -5.00 4.36 -5.84
N ALA A 16 -5.66 3.68 -4.89
CA ALA A 16 -5.18 2.39 -4.38
C ALA A 16 -5.23 1.28 -5.44
N ALA A 17 -6.26 1.25 -6.28
CA ALA A 17 -6.36 0.30 -7.38
C ALA A 17 -5.22 0.50 -8.40
N GLU A 18 -4.90 1.75 -8.75
CA GLU A 18 -3.76 2.04 -9.63
C GLU A 18 -2.42 1.63 -9.01
N CYS A 19 -2.25 1.82 -7.70
CA CYS A 19 -1.07 1.33 -6.99
C CYS A 19 -0.96 -0.21 -7.02
N LEU A 20 -2.07 -0.92 -6.81
CA LEU A 20 -2.10 -2.38 -6.86
C LEU A 20 -1.77 -2.90 -8.27
N ASP A 21 -2.36 -2.30 -9.31
CA ASP A 21 -2.05 -2.63 -10.70
C ASP A 21 -0.56 -2.43 -11.01
N ALA A 22 0.07 -1.38 -10.47
CA ALA A 22 1.49 -1.14 -10.62
C ALA A 22 2.35 -2.23 -9.95
N LEU A 23 1.97 -2.67 -8.75
CA LEU A 23 2.65 -3.76 -8.02
C LEU A 23 2.50 -5.11 -8.73
N GLU A 24 1.31 -5.42 -9.25
CA GLU A 24 1.05 -6.64 -10.02
C GLU A 24 1.87 -6.67 -11.33
N GLN A 25 2.02 -5.52 -11.98
CA GLN A 25 2.87 -5.34 -13.16
C GLN A 25 4.38 -5.33 -12.84
N GLN A 26 4.75 -5.54 -11.56
CA GLN A 26 6.13 -5.49 -11.08
C GLN A 26 6.85 -4.21 -11.49
N LYS A 27 6.14 -3.07 -11.44
CA LYS A 27 6.75 -1.78 -11.74
C LYS A 27 7.78 -1.45 -10.67
N GLU A 28 8.89 -0.93 -11.17
CA GLU A 28 9.95 -0.35 -10.37
C GLU A 28 9.42 0.83 -9.56
N LEU A 29 9.72 0.84 -8.26
CA LEU A 29 9.37 1.91 -7.32
C LEU A 29 10.59 2.76 -7.02
N SER A 30 10.41 4.08 -7.02
CA SER A 30 11.38 4.98 -6.39
C SER A 30 11.46 4.74 -4.89
N GLY A 31 12.50 5.28 -4.23
CA GLY A 31 12.62 5.19 -2.77
C GLY A 31 11.42 5.79 -2.02
N ASP A 32 10.86 6.89 -2.53
CA ASP A 32 9.69 7.54 -1.93
C ASP A 32 8.41 6.72 -2.14
N GLU A 33 8.20 6.18 -3.34
CA GLU A 33 7.06 5.30 -3.63
C GLU A 33 7.13 4.01 -2.82
N TYR A 34 8.33 3.43 -2.66
CA TYR A 34 8.56 2.28 -1.79
C TYR A 34 8.11 2.59 -0.35
N ASN A 35 8.56 3.72 0.20
CA ASN A 35 8.21 4.11 1.56
C ASN A 35 6.71 4.40 1.71
N ALA A 36 6.11 5.06 0.72
CA ALA A 36 4.67 5.35 0.69
C ALA A 36 3.84 4.07 0.63
N ALA A 37 4.14 3.15 -0.29
CA ALA A 37 3.48 1.86 -0.41
C ALA A 37 3.61 1.07 0.90
N ARG A 38 4.84 0.95 1.43
CA ARG A 38 5.09 0.23 2.68
C ARG A 38 4.25 0.78 3.83
N ASN A 39 4.24 2.10 4.02
CA ASN A 39 3.46 2.70 5.10
C ASN A 39 1.96 2.52 4.89
N MET A 40 1.45 2.73 3.67
CA MET A 40 0.03 2.56 3.35
C MET A 40 -0.48 1.16 3.68
N PHE A 41 0.19 0.12 3.19
CA PHE A 41 -0.21 -1.27 3.44
C PHE A 41 -0.02 -1.68 4.90
N LEU A 42 1.08 -1.26 5.55
CA LEU A 42 1.29 -1.60 6.96
C LEU A 42 0.22 -0.98 7.88
N GLU A 43 -0.17 0.27 7.64
CA GLU A 43 -1.26 0.91 8.41
C GLU A 43 -2.59 0.19 8.19
N PHE A 44 -2.91 -0.19 6.95
CA PHE A 44 -4.15 -0.92 6.63
C PHE A 44 -4.17 -2.33 7.21
N LEU A 45 -3.09 -3.10 7.04
CA LEU A 45 -2.98 -4.46 7.57
C LEU A 45 -3.00 -4.47 9.10
N ARG A 46 -2.32 -3.51 9.73
CA ARG A 46 -2.38 -3.33 11.18
C ARG A 46 -3.79 -3.05 11.66
N PHE A 47 -4.53 -2.16 10.98
CA PHE A 47 -5.95 -1.95 11.29
C PHE A 47 -6.75 -3.26 11.20
N CYS A 48 -6.52 -4.09 10.17
CA CYS A 48 -7.21 -5.37 10.03
C CYS A 48 -6.88 -6.35 11.18
N VAL A 49 -5.63 -6.38 11.65
CA VAL A 49 -5.23 -7.19 12.82
C VAL A 49 -5.85 -6.64 14.10
N ASP A 50 -5.73 -5.33 14.34
CA ASP A 50 -6.24 -4.66 15.55
C ASP A 50 -7.78 -4.81 15.70
N MET A 51 -8.49 -4.94 14.57
CA MET A 51 -9.94 -5.14 14.52
C MET A 51 -10.35 -6.62 14.38
N GLU A 52 -9.41 -7.56 14.48
CA GLU A 52 -9.65 -9.01 14.35
C GLU A 52 -10.30 -9.43 13.03
N ILE A 53 -10.10 -8.65 11.96
CA ILE A 53 -10.54 -8.98 10.58
C ILE A 53 -9.63 -10.07 9.99
N ILE A 54 -8.34 -10.01 10.32
CA ILE A 54 -7.34 -11.05 10.01
C ILE A 54 -6.57 -11.39 11.29
N GLU A 55 -6.02 -12.61 11.37
CA GLU A 55 -5.26 -13.05 12.55
C GLU A 55 -3.87 -12.41 12.60
N ASP A 56 -3.13 -12.42 11.48
CA ASP A 56 -1.82 -11.79 11.34
C ASP A 56 -1.47 -11.62 9.84
N PHE A 57 -0.36 -10.96 9.56
CA PHE A 57 0.25 -10.90 8.23
C PHE A 57 1.78 -11.01 8.31
N ASP A 58 2.38 -11.64 7.30
CA ASP A 58 3.84 -11.76 7.23
C ASP A 58 4.48 -10.45 6.79
N LYS A 59 4.94 -9.68 7.77
CA LYS A 59 5.61 -8.39 7.57
C LYS A 59 6.97 -8.53 6.88
N GLU A 60 7.68 -9.63 7.10
CA GLU A 60 8.99 -9.86 6.48
C GLU A 60 8.80 -10.14 5.00
N ARG A 61 7.90 -11.08 4.67
CA ARG A 61 7.57 -11.41 3.27
C ARG A 61 7.06 -10.20 2.50
N PHE A 62 6.23 -9.36 3.13
CA PHE A 62 5.75 -8.12 2.54
C PHE A 62 6.90 -7.12 2.27
N GLY A 63 7.82 -6.98 3.22
CA GLY A 63 9.00 -6.13 3.08
C GLY A 63 9.95 -6.60 1.98
N GLU A 64 10.18 -7.92 1.87
CA GLU A 64 10.94 -8.54 0.79
C GLU A 64 10.33 -8.24 -0.57
N TYR A 65 9.03 -8.51 -0.72
CA TYR A 65 8.30 -8.27 -1.98
C TYR A 65 8.44 -6.83 -2.47
N LEU A 66 8.18 -5.84 -1.61
CA LEU A 66 8.37 -4.44 -2.00
C LEU A 66 9.85 -4.09 -2.23
N GLY A 67 10.77 -4.73 -1.51
CA GLY A 67 12.21 -4.53 -1.66
C GLY A 67 12.79 -5.09 -2.96
N GLU A 68 12.12 -6.06 -3.58
CA GLU A 68 12.42 -6.54 -4.94
C GLU A 68 12.08 -5.49 -6.01
N LEU A 69 11.05 -4.67 -5.76
CA LEU A 69 10.58 -3.65 -6.71
C LEU A 69 11.31 -2.31 -6.56
N ARG A 70 12.10 -2.10 -5.52
CA ARG A 70 12.78 -0.83 -5.25
C ARG A 70 13.96 -0.59 -6.21
N THR A 71 13.95 0.55 -6.89
CA THR A 71 15.06 1.04 -7.72
C THR A 71 16.18 1.68 -6.90
N GLY A 72 17.40 1.68 -7.45
CA GLY A 72 18.56 2.31 -6.83
C GLY A 72 19.04 1.56 -5.58
N ARG A 73 19.30 0.25 -5.70
CA ARG A 73 20.05 -0.51 -4.70
C ARG A 73 21.50 -0.03 -4.70
N ASP A 74 21.76 1.01 -3.92
CA ASP A 74 23.10 1.36 -3.43
C ASP A 74 23.26 0.91 -1.98
#